data_AF-H9X729-F1
#
_entry.id   AF-H9X729-F1
#
_cell.length_a   1.000
_cell.length_b   1.000
_cell.length_c   1.000
_cell.angle_alpha   90.00
_cell.angle_beta   90.00
_cell.angle_gamma   90.00
#
_symmetry.space_group_name_H-M   'P 1'
#
loop_
_entity.id
_entity.type
_entity.pdbx_description
1 polymer ?
#
loop_
_entity_poly.entity_id
_entity_poly.type
_entity_poly.pdbx_seq_one_letter_code
_entity_poly.pdbx_strand_id
1 'polypeptide(L)'
;ASGTHLTIDETQLKAGTLNSTGIHNVQIFRNMLEWQKVEYDFQYYTMDMPADIQVLVLSDGKSNMFPADLVLPYRPTSDVGPLSASPLEKQQWRLYLSTTKSFDHTIEAAMQQVVEDDM
;
A
#
# COMPACT_ATOMS: atom_id res chain seq x y z
N ALA A 1 7.46 -2.64 -11.69
CA ALA A 1 6.47 -3.44 -10.95
C ALA A 1 5.15 -2.68 -10.87
N SER A 2 4.52 -2.37 -12.02
CA SER A 2 3.23 -1.66 -12.03
C SER A 2 2.10 -2.62 -11.67
N GLY A 3 1.15 -2.16 -10.85
CA GLY A 3 0.04 -2.97 -10.37
C GLY A 3 0.43 -4.07 -9.39
N THR A 4 1.63 -4.00 -8.79
CA THR A 4 2.03 -4.93 -7.74
C THR A 4 1.40 -4.51 -6.41
N HIS A 5 0.90 -5.50 -5.65
CA HIS A 5 0.41 -5.29 -4.30
C HIS A 5 1.43 -5.85 -3.31
N LEU A 6 1.94 -5.01 -2.43
CA LEU A 6 2.89 -5.36 -1.39
C LEU A 6 2.16 -5.48 -0.06
N THR A 7 2.21 -6.66 0.56
CA THR A 7 1.68 -6.86 1.91
C THR A 7 2.83 -6.94 2.90
N ILE A 8 2.78 -6.09 3.92
CA ILE A 8 3.75 -6.04 5.01
C ILE A 8 3.07 -6.55 6.27
N ASP A 9 3.65 -7.57 6.89
CA ASP A 9 3.18 -8.13 8.16
C ASP A 9 4.10 -7.67 9.30
N GLU A 10 3.60 -6.73 10.09
CA GLU A 10 4.23 -6.21 11.32
C GLU A 10 3.76 -6.94 12.57
N THR A 11 2.78 -7.86 12.50
CA THR A 11 2.21 -8.52 13.70
C THR A 11 3.22 -9.36 14.47
N GLN A 12 4.30 -9.78 13.81
CA GLN A 12 5.39 -10.53 14.43
C GLN A 12 6.62 -9.68 14.75
N LEU A 13 6.57 -8.36 14.53
CA LEU A 13 7.67 -7.47 14.87
C LEU A 13 7.82 -7.37 16.38
N LYS A 14 9.07 -7.50 16.84
CA LYS A 14 9.43 -7.39 18.25
C LYS A 14 10.15 -6.07 18.49
N ALA A 15 9.98 -5.52 19.69
CA ALA A 15 10.74 -4.36 20.12
C ALA A 15 12.25 -4.65 20.03
N GLY A 16 12.98 -3.76 19.36
CA GLY A 16 14.41 -3.87 19.14
C GLY A 16 14.94 -2.67 18.35
N THR A 17 16.25 -2.57 18.23
CA THR A 17 16.90 -1.53 17.43
C THR A 17 17.17 -2.07 16.03
N LEU A 18 16.69 -1.36 15.01
CA LEU A 18 17.12 -1.62 13.64
C LEU A 18 18.61 -1.29 13.50
N ASN A 19 19.32 -2.12 12.76
CA ASN A 19 20.67 -1.79 12.33
C ASN A 19 20.64 -0.70 11.23
N SER A 20 21.80 -0.19 10.84
CA SER A 20 21.91 0.85 9.81
C SER A 20 21.22 0.45 8.50
N THR A 21 21.36 -0.81 8.07
CA THR A 21 20.68 -1.35 6.89
C THR A 21 19.16 -1.35 7.05
N GLY A 22 18.64 -1.72 8.23
CA GLY A 22 17.21 -1.73 8.52
C GLY A 22 16.61 -0.32 8.48
N ILE A 23 17.31 0.66 9.07
CA ILE A 23 16.89 2.07 9.01
C ILE A 23 16.84 2.55 7.56
N HIS A 24 17.89 2.25 6.79
CA HIS A 24 17.97 2.63 5.38
C HIS A 24 16.85 1.99 4.54
N ASN A 25 16.58 0.69 4.74
CA ASN A 25 15.50 0.01 4.03
C ASN A 25 14.13 0.63 4.35
N VAL A 26 13.87 0.95 5.62
CA VAL A 26 12.62 1.60 6.03
C VAL A 26 12.49 2.99 5.40
N GLN A 27 13.59 3.74 5.28
CA GLN A 27 13.59 5.02 4.58
C GLN A 27 13.25 4.86 3.10
N ILE A 28 13.80 3.84 2.41
CA ILE A 28 13.45 3.56 1.02
C ILE A 28 11.95 3.23 0.89
N PHE A 29 11.41 2.37 1.76
CA PHE A 29 9.98 2.06 1.75
C PHE A 29 9.12 3.28 2.02
N ARG A 30 9.53 4.15 2.94
CA ARG A 30 8.82 5.40 3.21
C ARG A 30 8.80 6.30 1.99
N ASN A 31 9.95 6.49 1.34
CA ASN A 31 10.05 7.28 0.12
C ASN A 31 9.19 6.67 -1.00
N MET A 32 9.15 5.35 -1.11
CA MET A 32 8.28 4.64 -2.07
C MET A 32 6.80 4.88 -1.77
N LEU A 33 6.39 4.82 -0.51
CA LEU A 33 5.00 5.06 -0.11
C LEU A 33 4.55 6.49 -0.42
N GLU A 34 5.39 7.48 -0.09
CA GLU A 34 5.07 8.90 -0.26
C GLU A 34 5.19 9.38 -1.72
N TRP A 35 6.23 8.94 -2.44
CA TRP A 35 6.58 9.51 -3.74
C TRP A 35 6.39 8.53 -4.91
N GLN A 36 6.05 7.26 -4.63
CA GLN A 36 5.96 6.20 -5.63
C GLN A 36 7.25 6.11 -6.47
N LYS A 37 8.40 6.18 -5.79
CA LYS A 37 9.74 6.05 -6.38
C LYS A 37 10.62 5.18 -5.49
N VAL A 38 11.45 4.36 -6.12
CA VAL A 38 12.44 3.53 -5.43
C VAL A 38 13.83 3.93 -5.91
N GLU A 39 14.68 4.35 -4.98
CA GLU A 39 16.08 4.61 -5.26
C GLU A 39 16.81 3.28 -5.49
N TYR A 40 17.50 3.17 -6.63
CA TYR A 40 18.31 2.00 -6.97
C TYR A 40 19.79 2.38 -6.99
N ASP A 41 20.61 1.64 -6.25
CA ASP A 41 22.06 1.81 -6.22
C ASP A 41 22.75 0.91 -7.26
N PHE A 42 23.35 1.53 -8.28
CA PHE A 42 24.16 0.86 -9.31
C PHE A 42 25.66 0.87 -8.98
N GLN A 43 26.01 0.96 -7.70
CA GLN A 43 27.39 0.98 -7.15
C GLN A 43 28.18 2.27 -7.44
N TYR A 44 27.93 2.92 -8.58
CA TYR A 44 28.60 4.16 -9.00
C TYR A 44 27.68 5.38 -9.07
N TYR A 45 26.37 5.16 -9.10
CA TYR A 45 25.35 6.19 -9.05
C TYR A 45 24.03 5.60 -8.52
N THR A 46 23.20 6.45 -7.93
CA THR A 46 21.83 6.11 -7.58
C THR A 46 20.86 6.67 -8.62
N MET A 47 19.75 5.97 -8.83
CA MET A 47 18.69 6.40 -9.74
C MET A 47 17.32 6.13 -9.15
N ASP A 48 16.46 7.14 -9.16
CA ASP A 48 15.07 7.00 -8.79
C ASP A 48 14.28 6.34 -9.92
N MET A 49 13.73 5.17 -9.63
CA MET A 49 12.86 4.43 -10.54
C MET A 49 11.40 4.64 -10.13
N PRO A 50 10.50 5.01 -11.06
CA PRO A 50 9.09 5.15 -10.73
C PRO A 50 8.49 3.79 -10.35
N ALA A 51 7.61 3.81 -9.36
CA ALA A 51 6.87 2.68 -8.84
C ALA A 51 5.36 2.96 -8.94
N ASP A 52 4.55 1.90 -8.95
CA ASP A 52 3.08 1.95 -8.83
C ASP A 52 2.71 0.73 -7.99
N ILE A 53 2.91 0.88 -6.68
CA ILE A 53 2.83 -0.19 -5.69
C ILE A 53 1.78 0.19 -4.65
N GLN A 54 0.73 -0.62 -4.57
CA GLN A 54 -0.24 -0.54 -3.49
C GLN A 54 0.30 -1.32 -2.29
N VAL A 55 0.20 -0.75 -1.09
CA VAL A 55 0.72 -1.37 0.13
C VAL A 55 -0.40 -1.63 1.12
N LEU A 56 -0.40 -2.82 1.72
CA LEU A 56 -1.24 -3.20 2.85
C LEU A 56 -0.33 -3.54 4.04
N VAL A 57 -0.51 -2.86 5.16
CA VAL A 57 0.23 -3.10 6.40
C VAL A 57 -0.69 -3.77 7.40
N LEU A 58 -0.28 -4.94 7.92
CA LEU A 58 -0.94 -5.64 9.01
C LEU A 58 -0.13 -5.41 10.28
N SER A 59 -0.72 -4.84 11.32
CA SER A 59 -0.01 -4.45 12.53
C SER A 59 -0.89 -4.57 13.77
N ASP A 60 -0.28 -4.85 14.93
CA ASP A 60 -0.99 -4.92 16.23
C ASP A 60 -1.41 -3.53 16.77
N GLY A 61 -0.93 -2.47 16.15
CA GLY A 61 -1.28 -1.08 16.46
C GLY A 61 -1.04 -0.19 15.25
N LYS A 62 -1.07 1.13 15.44
CA LYS A 62 -0.68 2.06 14.37
C LYS A 62 0.79 1.84 14.01
N SER A 63 1.09 1.56 12.75
CA SER A 63 2.49 1.44 12.30
C SER A 63 3.21 2.78 12.50
N ASN A 64 4.37 2.72 13.16
CA ASN A 64 5.28 3.85 13.28
C ASN A 64 6.32 3.86 12.15
N MET A 65 6.44 2.75 11.40
CA MET A 65 7.47 2.56 10.38
C MET A 65 6.97 2.98 9.00
N PHE A 66 5.69 2.72 8.69
CA PHE A 66 5.11 3.01 7.38
C PHE A 66 3.91 3.95 7.51
N PRO A 67 3.91 5.10 6.82
CA PRO A 67 2.73 5.94 6.72
C PRO A 67 1.62 5.19 5.97
N ALA A 68 0.37 5.42 6.38
CA ALA A 68 -0.81 4.84 5.73
C ALA A 68 -1.89 5.92 5.58
N ASP A 69 -2.50 6.00 4.41
CA ASP A 69 -3.59 6.95 4.12
C ASP A 69 -4.86 6.59 4.91
N LEU A 70 -5.07 5.30 5.15
CA LEU A 70 -6.20 4.76 5.90
C LEU A 70 -5.71 3.74 6.93
N VAL A 71 -6.07 3.97 8.19
CA VAL A 71 -5.83 3.03 9.29
C VAL A 71 -7.17 2.45 9.73
N LEU A 72 -7.35 1.15 9.55
CA LEU A 72 -8.56 0.43 9.93
C LEU A 72 -8.29 -0.46 11.16
N PRO A 73 -8.77 -0.09 12.36
CA PRO A 73 -8.69 -0.95 13.53
C PRO A 73 -9.52 -2.22 13.30
N TYR A 74 -8.86 -3.37 13.36
CA TYR A 74 -9.53 -4.66 13.19
C TYR A 74 -9.89 -5.28 14.55
N ARG A 75 -11.18 -5.54 14.77
CA ARG A 75 -11.68 -6.26 15.95
C ARG A 75 -12.70 -7.31 15.53
N PRO A 76 -12.30 -8.59 15.42
CA PRO A 76 -13.23 -9.65 15.05
C PRO A 76 -14.28 -9.83 16.16
N THR A 77 -15.55 -9.62 15.82
CA THR A 77 -16.69 -9.83 16.73
C THR A 77 -17.37 -11.19 16.53
N SER A 78 -17.08 -11.88 15.43
CA SER A 78 -17.66 -13.17 15.07
C SER A 78 -16.74 -13.86 14.08
N ASP A 79 -16.64 -15.19 14.14
CA ASP A 79 -15.95 -15.96 13.12
C ASP A 79 -16.83 -15.98 11.86
N VAL A 80 -16.49 -15.15 10.89
CA VAL A 80 -17.08 -15.25 9.55
C VAL A 80 -16.47 -16.51 8.94
N GLY A 81 -17.33 -17.48 8.60
CA GLY A 81 -16.89 -18.72 7.96
C GLY A 81 -16.02 -18.45 6.72
N PRO A 82 -15.23 -19.44 6.26
CA PRO A 82 -14.26 -19.22 5.20
C PRO A 82 -14.96 -18.68 3.94
N LEU A 83 -14.64 -17.43 3.60
CA LEU A 83 -15.02 -16.84 2.32
C LEU A 83 -14.23 -17.54 1.22
N SER A 84 -14.87 -18.50 0.54
CA SER A 84 -14.27 -19.21 -0.58
C SER A 84 -14.86 -18.70 -1.88
N ALA A 85 -14.09 -17.87 -2.59
CA ALA A 85 -14.37 -17.56 -3.99
C ALA A 85 -13.69 -18.60 -4.89
N SER A 86 -14.43 -19.06 -5.90
CA SER A 86 -13.91 -19.97 -6.92
C SER A 86 -12.75 -19.32 -7.70
N PRO A 87 -11.85 -20.13 -8.30
CA PRO A 87 -10.78 -19.61 -9.14
C PRO A 87 -11.27 -18.70 -10.28
N LEU A 88 -12.44 -19.04 -10.86
CA LEU A 88 -13.04 -18.27 -11.93
C LEU A 88 -13.53 -16.90 -11.46
N GLU A 89 -14.24 -16.83 -10.34
CA GLU A 89 -14.68 -15.56 -9.76
C GLU A 89 -13.49 -14.66 -9.42
N LYS A 90 -12.42 -15.22 -8.84
CA LYS A 90 -11.17 -14.47 -8.57
C LYS A 90 -10.56 -13.93 -9.87
N GLN A 91 -10.58 -14.68 -10.96
CA GLN A 91 -10.09 -14.22 -12.24
C GLN A 91 -10.96 -13.11 -12.83
N GLN A 92 -12.29 -13.25 -12.76
CA GLN A 92 -13.23 -12.22 -13.20
C GLN A 92 -13.03 -10.91 -12.43
N TRP A 93 -12.86 -10.98 -11.11
CA TRP A 93 -12.56 -9.80 -10.29
C TRP A 93 -11.24 -9.14 -10.68
N ARG A 94 -10.18 -9.92 -10.92
CA ARG A 94 -8.89 -9.36 -11.37
C ARG A 94 -9.02 -8.65 -12.71
N LEU A 95 -9.71 -9.25 -13.67
CA LEU A 95 -9.95 -8.65 -15.00
C LEU A 95 -10.79 -7.38 -14.89
N TYR A 96 -11.83 -7.40 -14.07
CA TYR A 96 -12.65 -6.22 -13.80
C TYR A 96 -11.79 -5.09 -13.22
N LEU A 97 -11.06 -5.34 -12.13
CA LEU A 97 -10.21 -4.34 -11.48
C LEU A 97 -9.11 -3.81 -12.41
N SER A 98 -8.46 -4.67 -13.19
CA SER A 98 -7.43 -4.21 -14.15
C SER A 98 -8.01 -3.34 -15.25
N THR A 99 -9.22 -3.67 -15.73
CA THR A 99 -9.91 -2.87 -16.75
C THR A 99 -10.32 -1.53 -16.16
N THR A 100 -10.90 -1.53 -14.97
CA THR A 100 -11.36 -0.30 -14.32
C THR A 100 -10.20 0.66 -14.02
N LYS A 101 -9.03 0.15 -13.60
CA LYS A 101 -7.82 0.96 -13.36
C LYS A 101 -7.29 1.65 -14.63
N SER A 102 -7.65 1.16 -15.82
CA SER A 102 -7.19 1.74 -17.09
C SER A 102 -8.07 2.87 -17.62
N PHE A 103 -9.23 3.11 -17.01
CA PHE A 103 -10.08 4.24 -17.39
C PHE A 103 -9.57 5.55 -16.80
N ASP A 104 -9.75 6.63 -17.56
CA ASP A 104 -9.49 7.96 -17.05
C ASP A 104 -10.54 8.32 -16.00
N HIS A 105 -10.08 8.83 -14.86
CA HIS A 105 -10.93 9.30 -13.78
C HIS A 105 -10.84 10.83 -13.71
N THR A 106 -11.99 11.50 -13.73
CA THR A 106 -12.09 12.96 -13.56
C THR A 106 -13.00 13.25 -12.37
N ILE A 107 -12.56 14.12 -11.48
CA ILE A 107 -13.39 14.58 -10.37
C ILE A 107 -14.29 15.70 -10.89
N GLU A 108 -15.61 15.48 -10.87
CA GLU A 108 -16.59 16.48 -11.28
C GLU A 108 -16.55 17.72 -10.37
N ALA A 109 -16.87 18.90 -10.92
CA ALA A 109 -16.80 20.17 -10.17
C ALA A 109 -17.65 20.17 -8.89
N ALA A 110 -18.81 19.52 -8.89
CA ALA A 110 -19.64 19.39 -7.69
C ALA A 110 -18.94 18.60 -6.57
N MET A 111 -18.17 17.57 -6.93
CA MET A 111 -17.40 16.78 -5.97
C MET A 111 -16.15 17.53 -5.51
N GLN A 112 -15.51 18.33 -6.38
CA GLN A 112 -14.36 19.17 -6.00
C GLN A 112 -14.73 20.13 -4.87
N GLN A 113 -15.89 20.79 -4.97
CA GLN A 113 -16.36 21.72 -3.94
C GLN A 113 -16.57 21.03 -2.59
N VAL A 114 -17.15 19.82 -2.60
CA VAL A 114 -17.34 19.03 -1.36
C VAL A 114 -16.00 18.67 -0.73
N VAL A 115 -15.01 18.28 -1.54
CA VAL A 115 -13.67 17.96 -1.02
C VAL A 115 -12.99 19.18 -0.43
N GLU A 116 -13.11 20.35 -1.06
CA GLU A 116 -12.54 21.60 -0.53
C GLU A 116 -13.18 22.02 0.80
N ASP A 117 -14.48 21.82 0.96
CA ASP A 117 -15.19 22.14 2.21
C ASP A 117 -14.80 21.22 3.38
N ASP A 118 -14.33 20.00 3.09
CA ASP A 118 -13.90 18.99 4.08
C ASP A 118 -12.41 19.09 4.48
N MET A 119 -11.61 19.94 3.80
CA MET A 119 -10.17 20.17 4.06
C MET A 119 -9.92 21.20 5.18
#